data_AF-A0A2D9PU66-F1
#
_entry.id   AF-A0A2D9PU66-F1
#
_cell.length_a   1.000
_cell.length_b   1.000
_cell.length_c   1.000
_cell.angle_alpha   90.00
_cell.angle_beta   90.00
_cell.angle_gamma   90.00
#
_symmetry.space_group_name_H-M   'P 1'
#
loop_
_entity.id
_entity.type
_entity.pdbx_description
1 polymer ?
#
loop_
_entity_poly.entity_id
_entity_poly.type
_entity_poly.pdbx_seq_one_letter_code
_entity_poly.pdbx_strand_id
1 'polypeptide(L)'
;MNGVAIRAHASGDTMTEAIDRLDDRLGRRLRRHRKRLEDRRHDREPEPTRSHPGYASIPRDEREVVRHKSLAMHPMTVEEAVDEMDLLDHGFYLYLDTDHDIDRVVFHNGDGTIHVVPSVVGEDLPGDTRPPIHPAPTVLNHLPLVEAEVLLDEGDEPFVFFAEPDSGRGQVLYRRFDGHYGLISPAI
;
A
#
# COMPACT_ATOMS: atom_id res chain seq x y z
N MET A 1 -5.27 21.84 25.97
CA MET A 1 -5.21 20.37 25.92
C MET A 1 -4.94 20.01 24.47
N ASN A 2 -3.71 19.59 24.15
CA ASN A 2 -3.33 19.28 22.77
C ASN A 2 -3.54 17.78 22.57
N GLY A 3 -4.71 17.40 22.06
CA GLY A 3 -5.02 16.02 21.68
C GLY A 3 -4.92 15.84 20.18
N VAL A 4 -4.46 14.68 19.72
CA VAL A 4 -4.50 14.33 18.29
C VAL A 4 -5.89 13.84 17.95
N ALA A 5 -6.56 14.51 17.01
CA ALA A 5 -7.86 14.07 16.52
C ALA A 5 -7.69 12.81 15.66
N ILE A 6 -8.42 11.75 16.00
CA ILE A 6 -8.47 10.51 15.21
C ILE A 6 -9.83 10.47 14.52
N ARG A 7 -9.81 10.51 13.19
CA ARG A 7 -11.00 10.32 12.34
C ARG A 7 -11.00 8.88 11.84
N ALA A 8 -12.15 8.36 11.43
CA ALA A 8 -12.30 7.13 10.65
C ALA A 8 -13.60 7.25 9.86
N HIS A 9 -13.65 6.63 8.69
CA HIS A 9 -14.87 6.48 7.89
C HIS A 9 -15.13 5.00 7.66
N ALA A 10 -16.39 4.60 7.54
CA ALA A 10 -16.77 3.24 7.22
C ALA A 10 -18.10 3.25 6.44
N SER A 11 -18.21 2.30 5.52
CA SER A 11 -19.43 2.02 4.75
C SER A 11 -19.85 0.58 5.01
N GLY A 12 -21.16 0.33 5.04
CA GLY A 12 -21.76 -0.99 5.22
C GLY A 12 -23.12 -1.07 4.55
N ASP A 13 -23.61 -2.28 4.31
CA ASP A 13 -24.90 -2.51 3.63
C ASP A 13 -26.08 -2.08 4.51
N THR A 14 -25.82 -1.99 5.82
CA THR A 14 -26.73 -1.40 6.81
C THR A 14 -25.99 -0.39 7.68
N MET A 15 -26.76 0.53 8.29
CA MET A 15 -26.21 1.50 9.24
C MET A 15 -25.50 0.82 10.41
N THR A 16 -26.05 -0.28 10.93
CA THR A 16 -25.44 -1.05 12.03
C THR A 16 -24.10 -1.63 11.63
N GLU A 17 -24.01 -2.23 10.43
CA GLU A 17 -22.74 -2.75 9.92
C GLU A 17 -21.70 -1.65 9.68
N ALA A 18 -22.13 -0.50 9.17
CA ALA A 18 -21.25 0.65 9.01
C ALA A 18 -20.71 1.15 10.37
N ILE A 19 -21.55 1.14 11.42
CA ILE A 19 -21.15 1.50 12.79
C ILE A 19 -20.17 0.47 13.37
N ASP A 20 -20.43 -0.82 13.22
CA ASP A 20 -19.54 -1.88 13.73
C ASP A 20 -18.16 -1.80 13.05
N ARG A 21 -18.13 -1.60 11.72
CA ARG A 21 -16.90 -1.37 10.96
C ARG A 21 -16.20 -0.08 11.38
N LEU A 22 -16.96 0.97 11.71
CA LEU A 22 -16.41 2.22 12.21
C LEU A 22 -15.77 2.03 13.59
N ASP A 23 -16.43 1.31 14.51
CA ASP A 23 -15.92 1.02 15.85
C ASP A 23 -14.63 0.19 15.79
N ASP A 24 -14.60 -0.84 14.95
CA ASP A 24 -13.41 -1.63 14.69
C ASP A 24 -12.24 -0.76 14.17
N ARG A 25 -12.51 0.10 13.18
CA ARG A 25 -11.50 1.01 12.61
C ARG A 25 -11.00 2.02 13.64
N LEU A 26 -11.90 2.66 14.36
CA LEU A 26 -11.56 3.65 15.37
C LEU A 26 -10.80 3.01 16.54
N GLY A 27 -11.24 1.86 17.02
CA GLY A 27 -10.61 1.09 18.08
C GLY A 27 -9.20 0.64 17.72
N ARG A 28 -8.99 0.17 16.48
CA ARG A 28 -7.64 -0.15 15.97
C ARG A 28 -6.77 1.09 15.88
N ARG A 29 -7.27 2.22 15.35
CA ARG A 29 -6.52 3.49 15.28
C ARG A 29 -6.12 3.99 16.67
N LEU A 30 -7.02 3.91 17.65
CA LEU A 30 -6.74 4.26 19.05
C LEU A 30 -5.67 3.35 19.68
N ARG A 31 -5.79 2.03 19.51
CA ARG A 31 -4.80 1.06 20.01
C ARG A 31 -3.43 1.32 19.41
N ARG A 32 -3.35 1.54 18.09
CA ARG A 32 -2.09 1.86 17.39
C ARG A 32 -1.53 3.22 17.83
N HIS A 33 -2.36 4.25 17.96
CA HIS A 33 -1.92 5.56 18.45
C HIS A 33 -1.35 5.46 19.87
N ARG A 34 -1.99 4.68 20.74
CA ARG A 34 -1.49 4.38 22.09
C ARG A 34 -0.16 3.63 22.05
N LYS A 35 -0.06 2.53 21.28
CA LYS A 35 1.19 1.78 21.09
C LYS A 35 2.31 2.70 20.61
N ARG A 36 2.07 3.56 19.61
CA ARG A 36 3.07 4.53 19.11
C ARG A 36 3.48 5.61 20.12
N LEU A 37 2.59 6.02 21.03
CA LEU A 37 2.96 6.92 22.13
C LEU A 37 3.80 6.20 23.18
N GLU A 38 3.55 4.90 23.38
CA GLU A 38 4.35 4.02 24.23
C GLU A 38 5.73 3.75 23.59
N ASP A 39 5.78 3.43 22.29
CA ASP A 39 7.00 3.17 21.51
C ASP A 39 7.88 4.42 21.39
N ARG A 40 7.29 5.62 21.17
CA ARG A 40 8.04 6.90 21.19
C ARG A 40 8.65 7.23 22.55
N ARG A 41 8.10 6.70 23.64
CA ARG A 41 8.72 6.84 24.98
C ARG A 41 9.86 5.85 25.17
N HIS A 42 10.00 4.84 24.30
CA HIS A 42 10.91 3.72 24.45
C HIS A 42 11.93 3.63 23.29
N ASP A 43 12.38 4.77 22.76
CA ASP A 43 13.14 4.83 21.52
C ASP A 43 14.32 3.83 21.45
N ARG A 44 14.33 3.05 20.36
CA ARG A 44 15.23 1.95 19.92
C ARG A 44 14.91 0.53 20.37
N GLU A 45 13.90 -0.08 19.74
CA GLU A 45 14.14 -1.36 19.06
C GLU A 45 13.54 -1.29 17.65
N PRO A 46 14.32 -1.55 16.58
CA PRO A 46 13.73 -1.68 15.25
C PRO A 46 12.77 -2.87 15.28
N GLU A 47 11.49 -2.63 14.95
CA GLU A 47 10.56 -3.74 14.73
C GLU A 47 11.18 -4.67 13.66
N PRO A 48 11.11 -5.99 13.85
CA PRO A 48 11.74 -6.92 12.94
C PRO A 48 11.22 -6.66 11.53
N THR A 49 12.16 -6.46 10.61
CA THR A 49 11.90 -6.39 9.17
C THR A 49 10.93 -7.50 8.82
N ARG A 50 9.75 -7.15 8.28
CA ARG A 50 8.72 -8.11 7.82
C ARG A 50 9.28 -8.89 6.63
N SER A 51 10.21 -9.79 6.91
CA SER A 51 10.85 -10.66 5.94
C SER A 51 9.80 -11.69 5.54
N HIS A 52 9.26 -11.53 4.34
CA HIS A 52 8.32 -12.48 3.78
C HIS A 52 9.05 -13.83 3.67
N PRO A 53 8.43 -14.96 4.07
CA PRO A 53 9.01 -16.27 3.81
C PRO A 53 9.31 -16.36 2.30
N GLY A 54 10.54 -16.73 1.96
CA GLY A 54 11.04 -16.65 0.59
C GLY A 54 10.10 -17.30 -0.43
N TYR A 55 10.01 -16.68 -1.61
CA TYR A 55 9.17 -17.16 -2.72
C TYR A 55 9.63 -18.55 -3.19
N ALA A 56 8.70 -19.38 -3.64
CA ALA A 56 9.07 -20.60 -4.35
C ALA A 56 9.95 -20.27 -5.55
N SER A 57 11.07 -20.99 -5.67
CA SER A 57 12.06 -20.74 -6.72
C SER A 57 11.68 -21.52 -7.98
N ILE A 58 10.91 -20.90 -8.87
CA ILE A 58 10.64 -21.40 -10.24
C ILE A 58 11.45 -20.60 -11.28
N PRO A 59 11.87 -21.23 -12.40
CA PRO A 59 12.53 -20.54 -13.51
C PRO A 59 11.71 -19.35 -13.99
N ARG A 60 12.39 -18.26 -14.38
CA ARG A 60 11.74 -17.00 -14.78
C ARG A 60 10.81 -17.18 -15.97
N ASP A 61 11.24 -17.99 -16.93
CA ASP A 61 10.51 -18.37 -18.14
C ASP A 61 9.31 -19.29 -17.89
N GLU A 62 9.17 -19.84 -16.68
CA GLU A 62 8.01 -20.63 -16.25
C GLU A 62 7.02 -19.81 -15.39
N ARG A 63 7.33 -18.54 -15.11
CA ARG A 63 6.44 -17.67 -14.32
C ARG A 63 5.31 -17.15 -15.19
N GLU A 64 4.14 -17.03 -14.57
CA GLU A 64 2.92 -16.59 -15.25
C GLU A 64 2.07 -15.75 -14.28
N VAL A 65 1.21 -14.88 -14.80
CA VAL A 65 0.19 -14.19 -13.99
C VAL A 65 -0.97 -15.13 -13.69
N VAL A 66 -0.82 -15.92 -12.64
CA VAL A 66 -1.84 -16.92 -12.24
C VAL A 66 -2.97 -16.34 -11.40
N ARG A 67 -2.83 -15.09 -10.91
CA ARG A 67 -3.84 -14.42 -10.09
C ARG A 67 -4.13 -13.01 -10.58
N HIS A 68 -5.40 -12.72 -10.83
CA HIS A 68 -5.91 -11.38 -11.11
C HIS A 68 -6.86 -10.94 -9.99
N LYS A 69 -6.59 -9.83 -9.31
CA LYS A 69 -7.44 -9.24 -8.27
C LYS A 69 -7.90 -7.86 -8.71
N SER A 70 -9.18 -7.73 -9.01
CA SER A 70 -9.80 -6.42 -9.23
C SER A 70 -10.09 -5.75 -7.88
N LEU A 71 -9.67 -4.51 -7.72
CA LEU A 71 -9.86 -3.71 -6.50
C LEU A 71 -10.87 -2.59 -6.76
N ALA A 72 -12.01 -2.64 -6.07
CA ALA A 72 -12.94 -1.51 -6.04
C ALA A 72 -12.37 -0.40 -5.14
N MET A 73 -11.59 0.49 -5.75
CA MET A 73 -10.92 1.57 -5.03
C MET A 73 -11.90 2.68 -4.71
N HIS A 74 -11.81 3.18 -3.48
CA HIS A 74 -12.52 4.38 -3.04
C HIS A 74 -11.49 5.48 -2.85
N PRO A 75 -11.76 6.74 -3.25
CA PRO A 75 -10.86 7.86 -3.00
C PRO A 75 -10.52 7.96 -1.51
N MET A 76 -9.24 8.07 -1.19
CA MET A 76 -8.76 8.22 0.18
C MET A 76 -7.45 9.00 0.22
N THR A 77 -7.11 9.51 1.39
CA THR A 77 -5.82 10.18 1.63
C THR A 77 -4.68 9.15 1.72
N VAL A 78 -3.44 9.60 1.49
CA VAL A 78 -2.25 8.77 1.71
C VAL A 78 -2.12 8.31 3.19
N GLU A 79 -2.73 9.02 4.14
CA GLU A 79 -2.84 8.59 5.54
C GLU A 79 -3.72 7.35 5.70
N GLU A 80 -4.88 7.38 5.07
CA GLU A 80 -5.85 6.29 5.12
C GLU A 80 -5.35 5.06 4.35
N ALA A 81 -4.67 5.25 3.22
CA ALA A 81 -4.09 4.15 2.45
C ALA A 81 -3.07 3.34 3.26
N VAL A 82 -2.21 4.01 4.03
CA VAL A 82 -1.26 3.33 4.93
C VAL A 82 -1.99 2.60 6.05
N ASP A 83 -3.08 3.17 6.55
CA ASP A 83 -3.88 2.48 7.56
C ASP A 83 -4.52 1.20 7.03
N GLU A 84 -4.99 1.20 5.78
CA GLU A 84 -5.52 0.00 5.13
C GLU A 84 -4.40 -1.01 4.82
N MET A 85 -3.22 -0.55 4.41
CA MET A 85 -2.02 -1.38 4.23
C MET A 85 -1.65 -2.11 5.53
N ASP A 86 -1.53 -1.37 6.63
CA ASP A 86 -1.26 -1.90 7.98
C ASP A 86 -2.36 -2.87 8.43
N LEU A 87 -3.63 -2.52 8.16
CA LEU A 87 -4.79 -3.29 8.62
C LEU A 87 -4.85 -4.68 7.99
N LEU A 88 -4.45 -4.76 6.72
CA LEU A 88 -4.40 -6.00 5.95
C LEU A 88 -3.09 -6.77 6.17
N ASP A 89 -2.14 -6.22 6.93
CA ASP A 89 -0.79 -6.74 7.10
C ASP A 89 -0.13 -6.99 5.73
N HIS A 90 -0.24 -6.00 4.83
CA HIS A 90 0.32 -6.05 3.48
C HIS A 90 1.59 -5.19 3.39
N GLY A 91 2.52 -5.59 2.52
CA GLY A 91 3.71 -4.79 2.23
C GLY A 91 3.45 -3.57 1.36
N PHE A 92 2.31 -3.53 0.67
CA PHE A 92 1.89 -2.42 -0.18
C PHE A 92 0.35 -2.34 -0.28
N TYR A 93 -0.17 -1.19 -0.72
CA TYR A 93 -1.59 -0.97 -0.93
C TYR A 93 -1.85 0.02 -2.07
N LEU A 94 -2.58 -0.42 -3.10
CA LEU A 94 -3.04 0.39 -4.23
C LEU A 94 -4.33 1.13 -3.86
N TYR A 95 -4.39 2.43 -4.13
CA TYR A 95 -5.53 3.30 -3.83
C TYR A 95 -5.68 4.43 -4.85
N LEU A 96 -6.85 5.08 -4.85
CA LEU A 96 -7.09 6.32 -5.58
C LEU A 96 -6.86 7.50 -4.62
N ASP A 97 -5.89 8.35 -4.93
CA ASP A 97 -5.54 9.52 -4.12
C ASP A 97 -6.59 10.62 -4.25
N THR A 98 -7.21 11.00 -3.13
CA THR A 98 -8.24 12.04 -3.11
C THR A 98 -7.71 13.46 -3.36
N ASP A 99 -6.43 13.72 -3.09
CA ASP A 99 -5.83 15.05 -3.21
C ASP A 99 -5.32 15.30 -4.63
N HIS A 100 -4.92 14.23 -5.32
CA HIS A 100 -4.27 14.29 -6.63
C HIS A 100 -5.07 13.65 -7.78
N ASP A 101 -6.15 12.92 -7.47
CA ASP A 101 -7.01 12.20 -8.42
C ASP A 101 -6.21 11.24 -9.32
N ILE A 102 -5.26 10.52 -8.72
CA ILE A 102 -4.41 9.52 -9.40
C ILE A 102 -4.36 8.23 -8.60
N ASP A 103 -4.19 7.11 -9.30
CA ASP A 103 -3.92 5.83 -8.66
C ASP A 103 -2.48 5.84 -8.09
N ARG A 104 -2.32 5.46 -6.83
CA ARG A 104 -1.02 5.44 -6.12
C ARG A 104 -0.89 4.18 -5.29
N VAL A 105 0.34 3.86 -4.92
CA VAL A 105 0.68 2.76 -4.02
C VAL A 105 1.44 3.30 -2.83
N VAL A 106 0.98 3.01 -1.63
CA VAL A 106 1.80 3.10 -0.42
C VAL A 106 2.47 1.76 -0.17
N PHE A 107 3.71 1.76 0.32
CA PHE A 107 4.43 0.52 0.60
C PHE A 107 5.48 0.67 1.69
N HIS A 108 5.88 -0.45 2.29
CA HIS A 108 7.07 -0.54 3.12
C HIS A 108 8.29 -0.85 2.26
N ASN A 109 9.33 -0.02 2.38
CA ASN A 109 10.63 -0.34 1.81
C ASN A 109 11.35 -1.40 2.69
N GLY A 110 12.48 -1.93 2.23
CA GLY A 110 13.29 -2.94 2.93
C GLY A 110 13.63 -2.59 4.38
N ASP A 111 13.71 -1.30 4.70
CA ASP A 111 14.04 -0.79 6.05
C ASP A 111 12.80 -0.59 6.94
N GLY A 112 11.61 -0.95 6.46
CA GLY A 112 10.32 -0.73 7.13
C GLY A 112 9.78 0.70 7.02
N THR A 113 10.53 1.63 6.42
CA THR A 113 10.05 2.99 6.13
C THR A 113 8.91 2.98 5.13
N ILE A 114 8.00 3.95 5.24
CA ILE A 114 6.80 4.02 4.41
C ILE A 114 7.05 4.95 3.24
N HIS A 115 6.72 4.49 2.04
CA HIS A 115 6.89 5.23 0.80
C HIS A 115 5.59 5.31 0.03
N VAL A 116 5.48 6.30 -0.86
CA VAL A 116 4.37 6.44 -1.81
C VAL A 116 4.89 6.65 -3.22
N VAL A 117 4.24 5.99 -4.19
CA VAL A 117 4.52 6.07 -5.62
C VAL A 117 3.21 6.20 -6.42
N PRO A 118 3.17 6.99 -7.51
CA PRO A 118 4.20 7.92 -7.97
C PRO A 118 4.37 9.08 -6.99
N SER A 119 5.49 9.78 -7.08
CA SER A 119 5.64 11.08 -6.42
C SER A 119 4.92 12.17 -7.21
N VAL A 120 4.34 13.15 -6.49
CA VAL A 120 3.79 14.36 -7.10
C VAL A 120 4.73 15.54 -6.82
N VAL A 121 5.03 16.32 -7.85
CA VAL A 121 5.97 17.44 -7.75
C VAL A 121 5.41 18.53 -6.84
N GLY A 122 6.15 18.88 -5.80
CA GLY A 122 5.77 19.93 -4.85
C GLY A 122 4.75 19.50 -3.79
N GLU A 123 4.45 18.20 -3.71
CA GLU A 123 3.60 17.63 -2.67
C GLU A 123 4.28 17.70 -1.29
N ASP A 124 3.48 18.05 -0.27
CA ASP A 124 3.86 17.96 1.13
C ASP A 124 3.24 16.71 1.76
N LEU A 125 4.06 15.68 1.94
CA LEU A 125 3.59 14.40 2.44
C LEU A 125 3.41 14.42 3.97
N PRO A 126 2.26 13.96 4.49
CA PRO A 126 2.00 13.97 5.93
C PRO A 126 2.94 13.02 6.69
N GLY A 127 3.60 13.52 7.73
CA GLY A 127 4.58 12.78 8.52
C GLY A 127 4.70 13.17 10.00
N ASP A 128 3.92 14.14 10.50
CA ASP A 128 4.05 14.62 11.89
C ASP A 128 3.35 13.72 12.93
N THR A 129 2.37 12.94 12.50
CA THR A 129 1.46 12.13 13.33
C THR A 129 1.79 10.63 13.36
N ARG A 130 2.67 10.17 12.45
CA ARG A 130 3.04 8.76 12.15
C ARG A 130 4.49 8.69 11.64
N PRO A 131 5.11 7.51 11.38
CA PRO A 131 6.37 7.46 10.63
C PRO A 131 6.25 8.28 9.33
N PRO A 132 7.25 9.13 9.01
CA PRO A 132 7.19 9.95 7.81
C PRO A 132 6.93 9.10 6.57
N ILE A 133 6.05 9.56 5.68
CA ILE A 133 5.96 9.01 4.33
C ILE A 133 6.98 9.71 3.46
N HIS A 134 7.74 8.90 2.72
CA HIS A 134 8.70 9.38 1.75
C HIS A 134 8.17 9.20 0.32
N PRO A 135 8.45 10.14 -0.59
CA PRO A 135 8.18 9.91 -2.00
C PRO A 135 9.19 8.89 -2.54
N ALA A 136 8.72 7.88 -3.26
CA ALA A 136 9.56 6.96 -4.01
C ALA A 136 9.53 7.29 -5.51
N PRO A 137 10.68 7.44 -6.16
CA PRO A 137 10.74 7.55 -7.60
C PRO A 137 10.58 6.16 -8.21
N THR A 138 9.36 5.79 -8.55
CA THR A 138 9.11 4.72 -9.50
C THR A 138 8.12 5.23 -10.54
N VAL A 139 8.54 5.12 -11.79
CA VAL A 139 7.96 5.84 -12.91
C VAL A 139 6.59 5.26 -13.24
N LEU A 140 5.56 6.11 -13.27
CA LEU A 140 4.34 5.88 -14.04
C LEU A 140 4.73 5.88 -15.53
N ASN A 141 5.32 4.78 -16.00
CA ASN A 141 5.41 4.54 -17.43
C ASN A 141 4.17 3.76 -17.85
N HIS A 142 3.54 4.18 -18.95
CA HIS A 142 2.62 3.34 -19.68
C HIS A 142 3.43 2.17 -20.23
N LEU A 143 3.35 1.04 -19.56
CA LEU A 143 4.27 -0.07 -19.76
C LEU A 143 3.44 -1.34 -20.00
N PRO A 144 3.72 -2.12 -21.06
CA PRO A 144 3.03 -3.39 -21.27
C PRO A 144 3.38 -4.38 -20.16
N LEU A 145 2.45 -5.28 -19.83
CA LEU A 145 2.60 -6.27 -18.75
C LEU A 145 3.92 -7.06 -18.83
N VAL A 146 4.34 -7.45 -20.04
CA VAL A 146 5.59 -8.20 -20.26
C VAL A 146 6.83 -7.44 -19.80
N GLU A 147 6.87 -6.11 -19.97
CA GLU A 147 7.98 -5.30 -19.49
C GLU A 147 7.93 -5.18 -17.96
N ALA A 148 6.73 -5.20 -17.35
CA ALA A 148 6.58 -5.15 -15.90
C ALA A 148 7.06 -6.46 -15.26
N GLU A 149 6.84 -7.59 -15.92
CA GLU A 149 7.37 -8.90 -15.52
C GLU A 149 8.91 -8.90 -15.53
N VAL A 150 9.52 -8.38 -16.60
CA VAL A 150 10.99 -8.25 -16.70
C VAL A 150 11.53 -7.38 -15.56
N LEU A 151 10.92 -6.21 -15.30
CA LEU A 151 11.33 -5.33 -14.21
C LEU A 151 11.23 -5.99 -12.83
N LEU A 152 10.15 -6.75 -12.58
CA LEU A 152 9.95 -7.45 -11.31
C LEU A 152 10.96 -8.59 -11.12
N ASP A 153 11.41 -9.21 -12.21
CA ASP A 153 12.40 -10.28 -12.18
C ASP A 153 13.83 -9.77 -12.03
N GLU A 154 14.16 -8.64 -12.65
CA GLU A 154 15.48 -8.02 -12.57
C GLU A 154 15.69 -7.19 -11.29
N GLY A 155 14.60 -6.66 -10.72
CA GLY A 155 14.63 -5.88 -9.48
C GLY A 155 14.51 -6.73 -8.21
N ASP A 156 14.90 -6.11 -7.10
CA ASP A 156 14.63 -6.62 -5.75
C ASP A 156 13.32 -6.07 -5.17
N GLU A 157 12.61 -5.26 -5.95
CA GLU A 157 11.36 -4.63 -5.52
C GLU A 157 10.26 -5.67 -5.26
N PRO A 158 9.44 -5.49 -4.20
CA PRO A 158 8.36 -6.41 -3.88
C PRO A 158 7.23 -6.39 -4.90
N PHE A 159 7.12 -5.31 -5.68
CA PHE A 159 6.12 -5.13 -6.73
C PHE A 159 6.62 -4.16 -7.81
N VAL A 160 5.94 -4.15 -8.95
CA VAL A 160 6.06 -3.13 -10.00
C VAL A 160 4.71 -2.42 -10.13
N PHE A 161 4.71 -1.10 -9.99
CA PHE A 161 3.55 -0.26 -10.26
C PHE A 161 3.70 0.40 -11.63
N PHE A 162 2.67 0.31 -12.47
CA PHE A 162 2.68 0.83 -13.83
C PHE A 162 1.30 1.29 -14.26
N ALA A 163 1.23 2.20 -15.24
CA ALA A 163 -0.05 2.60 -15.83
C ALA A 163 -0.39 1.67 -16.99
N GLU A 164 -1.63 1.19 -17.03
CA GLU A 164 -2.13 0.45 -18.17
C GLU A 164 -2.20 1.37 -19.41
N PRO A 165 -1.68 0.96 -20.58
CA PRO A 165 -1.56 1.86 -21.73
C PRO A 165 -2.88 2.43 -22.24
N ASP A 166 -3.97 1.65 -22.24
CA ASP A 166 -5.23 2.07 -22.87
C ASP A 166 -6.08 2.96 -21.94
N SER A 167 -6.11 2.65 -20.64
CA SER A 167 -6.94 3.34 -19.65
C SER A 167 -6.19 4.36 -18.78
N GLY A 168 -4.86 4.29 -18.74
CA GLY A 168 -4.02 5.09 -17.84
C GLY A 168 -4.18 4.73 -16.35
N ARG A 169 -4.95 3.70 -16.03
CA ARG A 169 -5.20 3.25 -14.65
C ARG A 169 -3.97 2.53 -14.09
N GLY A 170 -3.63 2.84 -12.85
CA GLY A 170 -2.48 2.26 -12.16
C GLY A 170 -2.72 0.81 -11.77
N GLN A 171 -1.77 -0.07 -12.05
CA GLN A 171 -1.80 -1.49 -11.73
C GLN A 171 -0.55 -1.90 -10.95
N VAL A 172 -0.66 -3.00 -10.21
CA VAL A 172 0.44 -3.57 -9.44
C VAL A 172 0.67 -5.03 -9.82
N LEU A 173 1.86 -5.32 -10.35
CA LEU A 173 2.38 -6.67 -10.51
C LEU A 173 3.23 -7.02 -9.29
N TYR A 174 3.03 -8.19 -8.69
CA TYR A 174 3.81 -8.62 -7.53
C TYR A 174 4.08 -10.12 -7.56
N ARG A 175 5.12 -10.54 -6.83
CA ARG A 175 5.49 -11.95 -6.72
C ARG A 175 4.68 -12.64 -5.63
N ARG A 176 4.13 -13.80 -5.95
CA ARG A 176 3.35 -14.63 -5.02
C ARG A 176 4.24 -15.67 -4.35
N PHE A 177 3.76 -16.21 -3.22
CA PHE A 177 4.47 -17.28 -2.49
C PHE A 177 4.72 -18.54 -3.32
N ASP A 178 3.85 -18.83 -4.30
CA ASP A 178 4.01 -19.95 -5.25
C ASP A 178 5.02 -19.68 -6.37
N GLY A 179 5.70 -18.53 -6.36
CA GLY A 179 6.74 -18.16 -7.32
C GLY A 179 6.21 -17.50 -8.60
N HIS A 180 4.91 -17.63 -8.88
CA HIS A 180 4.23 -16.97 -9.99
C HIS A 180 3.87 -15.51 -9.65
N TYR A 181 3.27 -14.80 -10.60
CA TYR A 181 2.86 -13.41 -10.41
C TYR A 181 1.39 -13.28 -10.03
N GLY A 182 1.08 -12.21 -9.29
CA GLY A 182 -0.26 -11.68 -9.13
C GLY A 182 -0.35 -10.29 -9.73
N LEU A 183 -1.48 -9.98 -10.36
CA LEU A 183 -1.81 -8.66 -10.88
C LEU A 183 -3.00 -8.10 -10.11
N ILE A 184 -2.84 -6.89 -9.58
CA ILE A 184 -3.92 -6.09 -8.99
C ILE A 184 -4.23 -4.95 -9.94
N SER A 185 -5.49 -4.85 -10.35
CA SER A 185 -5.97 -3.78 -11.21
C SER A 185 -7.21 -3.12 -10.59
N PRO A 186 -7.47 -1.84 -10.90
CA PRO A 186 -8.73 -1.18 -10.54
C PRO A 186 -9.91 -1.93 -11.14
N ALA A 187 -11.00 -2.05 -10.37
CA ALA A 187 -12.27 -2.48 -10.93
C ALA A 187 -12.74 -1.45 -11.97
N ILE A 188 -13.24 -1.95 -13.10
CA ILE A 188 -13.84 -1.17 -14.19
C ILE A 188 -15.26 -0.75 -13.79
#